data_AF-A0A7S1S3I9-F1
#
_entry.id   AF-A0A7S1S3I9-F1
#
_cell.length_a   1.000
_cell.length_b   1.000
_cell.length_c   1.000
_cell.angle_alpha   90.00
_cell.angle_beta   90.00
_cell.angle_gamma   90.00
#
_symmetry.space_group_name_H-M   'P 1'
#
loop_
_entity.id
_entity.type
_entity.pdbx_description
1 polymer ?
#
loop_
_entity_poly.entity_id
_entity_poly.type
_entity_poly.pdbx_seq_one_letter_code
_entity_poly.pdbx_strand_id
1 'polypeptide(L)'
;PDRCLKVTLLFEAYDADEDGCLLYGQILAMCQCISAQRPMADENLRGVEDFSFQEELALQQGMRYYERIRWCLQRECRVEGDVVAVRELWEALSKQQQVLEEILPSMVKVRWLATPTQQEQVAEPFSEDAAAADRGRRVSGGSIDPSGLTRPRRSSATLKGVP
;
A
#
# COMPACT_ATOMS: atom_id res chain seq x y z
N PRO A 1 22.90 -14.53 -3.25
CA PRO A 1 23.74 -14.95 -2.11
C PRO A 1 23.08 -14.63 -0.75
N ASP A 2 22.85 -13.34 -0.44
CA ASP A 2 22.31 -12.90 0.86
C ASP A 2 20.92 -13.49 1.19
N ARG A 3 20.00 -13.55 0.21
CA ARG A 3 18.66 -14.11 0.42
C ARG A 3 18.65 -15.62 0.69
N CYS A 4 19.54 -16.38 0.04
CA CYS A 4 19.65 -17.82 0.28
C CYS A 4 20.11 -18.09 1.72
N LEU A 5 21.14 -17.37 2.18
CA LEU A 5 21.62 -17.46 3.57
C LEU A 5 20.53 -17.10 4.59
N LYS A 6 19.71 -16.08 4.29
CA LYS A 6 18.57 -15.70 5.14
C LYS A 6 17.49 -16.79 5.18
N VAL A 7 17.20 -17.43 4.05
CA VAL A 7 16.29 -18.59 4.01
C VAL A 7 16.88 -19.76 4.79
N THR A 8 18.19 -20.01 4.70
CA THR A 8 18.86 -21.06 5.49
C THR A 8 18.77 -20.78 6.99
N LEU A 9 19.09 -19.56 7.44
CA LEU A 9 18.94 -19.19 8.85
C LEU A 9 17.49 -19.31 9.33
N LEU A 10 16.54 -18.91 8.49
CA LEU A 10 15.13 -19.04 8.80
C LEU A 10 14.72 -20.52 8.87
N PHE A 11 15.22 -21.36 7.97
CA PHE A 11 14.97 -22.80 7.97
C PHE A 11 15.47 -23.44 9.26
N GLU A 12 16.73 -23.18 9.63
CA GLU A 12 17.36 -23.70 10.86
C GLU A 12 16.60 -23.27 12.12
N ALA A 13 16.00 -22.08 12.13
CA ALA A 13 15.21 -21.62 13.28
C ALA A 13 13.89 -22.40 13.51
N TYR A 14 13.39 -23.10 12.49
CA TYR A 14 12.14 -23.89 12.56
C TYR A 14 12.37 -25.40 12.48
N ASP A 15 13.58 -25.84 12.12
CA ASP A 15 14.05 -27.22 12.16
C ASP A 15 14.43 -27.57 13.62
N ALA A 16 13.41 -27.85 14.42
CA ALA A 16 13.55 -28.01 15.87
C ALA A 16 14.23 -29.32 16.29
N ASP A 17 14.20 -30.33 15.42
CA ASP A 17 14.81 -31.64 15.59
C ASP A 17 16.14 -31.81 14.85
N GLU A 18 16.59 -30.77 14.14
CA GLU A 18 17.87 -30.71 13.42
C GLU A 18 18.04 -31.86 12.42
N ASP A 19 16.94 -32.30 11.81
CA ASP A 19 16.93 -33.40 10.84
C ASP A 19 17.23 -32.92 9.41
N GLY A 20 17.40 -31.61 9.23
CA GLY A 20 17.65 -30.96 7.95
C GLY A 20 16.40 -30.82 7.09
N CYS A 21 15.23 -31.03 7.67
CA CYS A 21 13.94 -31.02 7.01
C CYS A 21 12.90 -30.19 7.78
N LEU A 22 11.88 -29.72 7.06
CA LEU A 22 10.70 -29.12 7.65
C LEU A 22 9.45 -29.85 7.20
N LEU A 23 8.58 -30.15 8.16
CA LEU A 23 7.22 -30.56 7.90
C LEU A 23 6.40 -29.37 7.41
N TYR A 24 5.32 -29.63 6.66
CA TYR A 24 4.39 -28.57 6.26
C TYR A 24 3.82 -27.77 7.45
N GLY A 25 3.64 -28.41 8.60
CA GLY A 25 3.24 -27.72 9.83
C GLY A 25 4.28 -26.69 10.31
N GLN A 26 5.57 -27.02 10.23
CA GLN A 26 6.66 -26.09 10.57
C GLN A 26 6.75 -24.94 9.56
N ILE A 27 6.55 -25.22 8.27
CA ILE A 27 6.50 -24.18 7.23
C ILE A 27 5.32 -23.23 7.44
N LEU A 28 4.16 -23.75 7.84
CA LEU A 28 3.00 -22.92 8.18
C LEU A 28 3.29 -22.02 9.38
N ALA A 29 3.83 -22.59 10.46
CA ALA A 29 4.22 -21.85 11.65
C ALA A 29 5.23 -20.74 11.33
N MET A 30 6.21 -21.05 10.47
CA MET A 30 7.17 -20.08 9.93
C MET A 30 6.48 -18.92 9.22
N CYS A 31 5.56 -19.21 8.29
CA CYS A 31 4.83 -18.17 7.56
C CYS A 31 3.98 -17.28 8.49
N GLN A 32 3.25 -17.89 9.42
CA GLN A 32 2.41 -17.16 10.38
C GLN A 32 3.23 -16.27 11.31
N CYS A 33 4.34 -16.78 11.84
CA CYS A 33 5.21 -16.02 12.73
C CYS A 33 5.80 -14.80 12.01
N ILE A 34 6.28 -14.96 10.78
CA ILE A 34 6.82 -13.85 9.98
C ILE A 34 5.75 -12.80 9.70
N SER A 35 4.53 -13.24 9.35
CA SER A 35 3.40 -12.33 9.15
C SER A 35 3.02 -11.57 10.41
N ALA A 36 3.10 -12.20 11.59
CA ALA A 36 2.83 -11.56 12.87
C ALA A 36 3.85 -10.47 13.25
N GLN A 37 5.10 -10.59 12.79
CA GLN A 37 6.15 -9.58 13.02
C GLN A 37 6.05 -8.37 12.08
N ARG A 38 5.27 -8.47 10.99
CA ARG A 38 5.20 -7.43 9.95
C ARG A 38 4.73 -6.05 10.45
N PRO A 39 3.73 -5.92 11.34
CA PRO A 39 3.34 -4.62 11.90
C PRO A 39 4.44 -3.94 12.73
N MET A 40 5.37 -4.71 13.30
CA MET A 40 6.50 -4.16 14.06
C MET A 40 7.58 -3.56 13.14
N ALA A 41 7.70 -4.11 11.92
CA ALA A 41 8.70 -3.72 10.93
C ALA A 41 8.22 -2.59 9.98
N ASP A 42 6.92 -2.42 9.78
CA ASP A 42 6.36 -1.37 8.91
C ASP A 42 5.93 -0.16 9.74
N GLU A 43 6.68 0.95 9.63
CA GLU A 43 6.37 2.20 10.35
C GLU A 43 4.98 2.74 10.00
N ASN A 44 4.42 2.41 8.83
CA ASN A 44 3.08 2.83 8.43
C ASN A 44 1.96 2.14 9.22
N LEU A 45 2.26 1.02 9.88
CA LEU A 45 1.31 0.28 10.72
C LEU A 45 1.41 0.65 12.20
N ARG A 46 2.37 1.52 12.58
CA ARG A 46 2.49 2.03 13.93
C ARG A 46 1.32 2.98 14.23
N GLY A 47 0.43 2.57 15.13
CA GLY A 47 -0.70 3.39 15.59
C GLY A 47 -2.08 2.86 15.17
N VAL A 48 -2.16 1.67 14.58
CA VAL A 48 -3.46 0.99 14.40
C VAL A 48 -3.94 0.45 15.75
N GLU A 49 -5.10 0.90 16.21
CA GLU A 49 -5.63 0.58 17.55
C GLU A 49 -6.32 -0.80 17.64
N ASP A 50 -6.70 -1.40 16.51
CA ASP A 50 -7.38 -2.70 16.46
C ASP A 50 -6.38 -3.86 16.36
N PHE A 51 -5.85 -4.27 17.51
CA PHE A 51 -4.91 -5.38 17.62
C PHE A 51 -5.51 -6.72 17.15
N SER A 52 -6.79 -6.97 17.45
CA SER A 52 -7.47 -8.21 17.05
C SER A 52 -7.56 -8.36 15.54
N PHE A 53 -7.91 -7.28 14.84
CA PHE A 53 -7.96 -7.28 13.39
C PHE A 53 -6.57 -7.46 12.77
N GLN A 54 -5.54 -6.83 13.34
CA GLN A 54 -4.16 -6.99 12.85
C GLN A 54 -3.62 -8.41 13.04
N GLU A 55 -3.96 -9.05 14.16
CA GLU A 55 -3.61 -10.45 14.43
C GLU A 55 -4.29 -11.40 13.43
N GLU A 56 -5.59 -11.23 13.21
CA GLU A 56 -6.33 -12.03 12.22
C GLU A 56 -5.78 -11.81 10.80
N LEU A 57 -5.48 -10.56 10.43
CA LEU A 57 -4.88 -10.23 9.13
C LEU A 57 -3.52 -10.88 8.96
N ALA A 58 -2.68 -10.87 10.00
CA ALA A 58 -1.37 -11.51 9.98
C ALA A 58 -1.51 -13.04 9.82
N LEU A 59 -2.44 -13.68 10.53
CA LEU A 59 -2.75 -15.10 10.37
C LEU A 59 -3.18 -15.44 8.95
N GLN A 60 -4.12 -14.69 8.38
CA GLN A 60 -4.60 -14.88 7.01
C GLN A 60 -3.46 -14.69 5.98
N GLN A 61 -2.61 -13.70 6.20
CA GLN A 61 -1.46 -13.47 5.34
C GLN A 61 -0.45 -14.63 5.41
N GLY A 62 -0.19 -15.14 6.61
CA GLY A 62 0.67 -16.30 6.82
C GLY A 62 0.13 -17.56 6.14
N MET A 63 -1.18 -17.81 6.25
CA MET A 63 -1.87 -18.89 5.54
C MET A 63 -1.69 -18.77 4.02
N ARG A 64 -1.87 -17.56 3.48
CA ARG A 64 -1.70 -17.31 2.05
C ARG A 64 -0.27 -17.59 1.56
N TYR A 65 0.74 -17.21 2.33
CA TYR A 65 2.13 -17.54 1.99
C TYR A 65 2.37 -19.04 1.98
N TYR A 66 1.90 -19.72 3.03
CA TYR A 66 2.01 -21.17 3.14
C TYR A 66 1.36 -21.89 1.96
N GLU A 67 0.14 -21.52 1.58
CA GLU A 67 -0.56 -22.13 0.45
C GLU A 67 0.21 -21.95 -0.88
N ARG A 68 0.78 -20.77 -1.11
CA ARG A 68 1.60 -20.51 -2.31
C ARG A 68 2.86 -21.35 -2.33
N ILE A 69 3.56 -21.44 -1.19
CA ILE A 69 4.78 -22.24 -1.06
C ILE A 69 4.45 -23.72 -1.25
N ARG A 70 3.44 -24.23 -0.54
CA ARG A 70 2.98 -25.62 -0.65
C ARG A 70 2.59 -25.99 -2.07
N TRP A 71 1.82 -25.13 -2.74
CA TRP A 71 1.42 -25.35 -4.12
C TRP A 71 2.64 -25.46 -5.04
N CYS A 72 3.64 -24.60 -4.87
CA CYS A 72 4.89 -24.63 -5.64
C CYS A 72 5.72 -25.88 -5.33
N LEU A 73 5.84 -26.28 -4.06
CA LEU A 73 6.54 -27.50 -3.63
C LEU A 73 5.92 -28.75 -4.28
N GLN A 74 4.60 -28.89 -4.21
CA GLN A 74 3.90 -30.07 -4.71
C GLN A 74 3.88 -30.14 -6.24
N ARG A 75 3.67 -29.01 -6.93
CA ARG A 75 3.42 -29.02 -8.38
C ARG A 75 4.65 -28.69 -9.23
N GLU A 76 5.51 -27.79 -8.75
CA GLU A 76 6.65 -27.30 -9.54
C GLU A 76 7.96 -27.95 -9.11
N CYS A 77 8.16 -28.19 -7.82
CA CYS A 77 9.36 -28.85 -7.29
C CYS A 77 9.18 -30.37 -7.15
N ARG A 78 7.94 -30.86 -7.24
CA ARG A 78 7.58 -32.28 -7.16
C ARG A 78 8.09 -32.97 -5.89
N VAL A 79 8.05 -32.25 -4.77
CA VAL A 79 8.39 -32.82 -3.47
C VAL A 79 7.36 -33.90 -3.13
N GLU A 80 7.84 -35.11 -2.87
CA GLU A 80 7.01 -36.26 -2.49
C GLU A 80 6.87 -36.31 -0.96
N GLY A 81 5.62 -36.37 -0.48
CA GLY A 81 5.32 -36.40 0.95
C GLY A 81 5.20 -35.01 1.59
N ASP A 82 5.41 -34.99 2.91
CA ASP A 82 5.18 -33.82 3.77
C ASP A 82 6.46 -33.23 4.38
N VAL A 83 7.63 -33.72 3.93
CA VAL A 83 8.96 -33.35 4.41
C VAL A 83 9.64 -32.50 3.34
N VAL A 84 10.24 -31.39 3.73
CA VAL A 84 10.81 -30.40 2.81
C VAL A 84 12.24 -30.04 3.24
N ALA A 85 13.21 -30.29 2.37
CA ALA A 85 14.60 -29.90 2.59
C ALA A 85 14.82 -28.40 2.30
N VAL A 86 15.88 -27.83 2.87
CA VAL A 86 16.23 -26.40 2.67
C VAL A 86 16.36 -26.00 1.20
N ARG A 87 16.87 -26.91 0.35
CA ARG A 87 17.02 -26.68 -1.10
C ARG A 87 15.67 -26.57 -1.79
N GLU A 88 14.71 -27.39 -1.40
CA GLU A 88 13.36 -27.43 -1.98
C GLU A 88 12.58 -26.18 -1.54
N LEU A 89 12.70 -25.79 -0.27
CA LEU A 89 12.11 -24.55 0.22
C LEU A 89 12.69 -23.33 -0.51
N TRP A 90 14.02 -23.27 -0.67
CA TRP A 90 14.68 -22.19 -1.41
C TRP A 90 14.23 -22.15 -2.87
N GLU A 91 14.13 -23.31 -3.53
CA GLU A 91 13.67 -23.39 -4.92
C GLU A 91 12.23 -22.89 -5.05
N ALA A 92 11.33 -23.32 -4.15
CA ALA A 92 9.93 -22.89 -4.15
C ALA A 92 9.79 -21.37 -3.93
N LEU A 93 10.54 -20.82 -2.97
CA LEU A 93 10.54 -19.38 -2.71
C LEU A 93 11.16 -18.58 -3.86
N SER A 94 12.19 -19.10 -4.53
CA SER A 94 12.83 -18.44 -5.68
C SER A 94 11.90 -18.35 -6.89
N LYS A 95 11.00 -19.32 -7.06
CA LYS A 95 9.94 -19.27 -8.09
C LYS A 95 8.80 -18.31 -7.72
N GLN A 96 8.64 -18.01 -6.42
CA GLN A 96 7.61 -17.11 -5.88
C GLN A 96 8.24 -15.81 -5.34
N GLN A 97 8.89 -15.05 -6.21
CA GLN A 97 9.65 -13.83 -5.85
C GLN A 97 8.87 -12.86 -4.95
N GLN A 98 7.58 -12.65 -5.21
CA GLN A 98 6.74 -11.77 -4.38
C GLN A 98 6.65 -12.28 -2.93
N VAL A 99 6.45 -13.58 -2.74
CA VAL A 99 6.38 -14.20 -1.41
C VAL A 99 7.73 -14.10 -0.72
N LEU A 100 8.82 -14.38 -1.44
CA LEU A 100 10.19 -14.23 -0.92
C LEU A 100 10.48 -12.80 -0.44
N GLU A 101 10.03 -11.78 -1.16
CA GLU A 101 10.22 -10.37 -0.78
C GLU A 101 9.34 -9.91 0.39
N GLU A 102 8.23 -10.60 0.62
CA GLU A 102 7.35 -10.34 1.74
C GLU A 102 7.78 -11.09 3.01
N ILE A 103 8.33 -12.29 2.88
CA ILE A 103 8.89 -13.10 3.97
C ILE A 103 10.26 -12.58 4.42
N LEU A 104 11.11 -12.22 3.45
CA LEU A 104 12.43 -11.64 3.68
C LEU A 104 12.48 -10.23 3.11
N PRO A 105 11.86 -9.25 3.79
CA PRO A 105 11.94 -7.87 3.35
C PRO A 105 13.41 -7.47 3.23
N SER A 106 13.84 -7.11 2.02
CA SER A 106 15.16 -6.52 1.85
C SER A 106 15.23 -5.25 2.69
N MET A 107 16.29 -5.10 3.48
CA MET A 107 16.55 -3.83 4.14
C MET A 107 16.59 -2.75 3.05
N VAL A 108 15.75 -1.72 3.22
CA VAL A 108 15.59 -0.56 2.33
C VAL A 108 14.75 -0.82 1.06
N LYS A 109 13.42 -0.70 1.17
CA LYS A 109 12.57 -0.31 0.02
C LYS A 109 12.52 1.22 0.00
N VAL A 110 13.32 1.85 -0.87
CA VAL A 110 13.23 3.30 -1.13
C VAL A 110 11.91 3.58 -1.87
N ARG A 111 10.80 3.63 -1.14
CA ARG A 111 9.47 3.87 -1.71
C ARG A 111 9.19 5.36 -1.94
N TRP A 112 9.99 6.25 -1.34
CA TRP A 112 9.83 7.71 -1.44
C TRP A 112 10.17 8.28 -2.83
N LEU A 113 10.95 7.58 -3.66
CA LEU A 113 11.29 8.06 -5.01
C LEU A 113 10.15 7.89 -6.04
N ALA A 114 9.09 7.16 -5.72
CA ALA A 114 8.00 6.83 -6.65
C ALA A 114 6.72 7.67 -6.43
N THR A 115 6.74 8.65 -5.53
CA THR A 115 5.61 9.56 -5.36
C THR A 115 5.79 10.72 -6.33
N PRO A 116 4.96 10.87 -7.39
CA PRO A 116 5.02 12.06 -8.21
C PRO A 116 4.75 13.26 -7.31
N THR A 117 5.75 14.11 -7.13
CA THR A 117 5.56 15.43 -6.53
C THR A 117 4.49 16.14 -7.35
N GLN A 118 3.46 16.68 -6.71
CA GLN A 118 2.36 17.45 -7.34
C GLN A 118 2.85 18.72 -8.09
N GLN A 119 4.15 18.89 -8.24
CA GLN A 119 4.82 20.04 -8.81
C GLN A 119 4.91 20.00 -10.35
N GLU A 120 4.33 18.98 -11.00
CA GLU A 120 4.30 18.85 -12.47
C GLU A 120 2.99 19.34 -13.11
N GLN A 121 2.09 19.96 -12.34
CA GLN A 121 0.85 20.60 -12.84
C GLN A 121 0.75 22.08 -12.50
N VAL A 122 1.81 22.86 -12.76
CA VAL A 122 1.68 24.31 -12.92
C VAL A 122 2.59 24.74 -14.07
N ALA A 123 2.20 24.40 -15.30
CA ALA A 123 2.62 25.16 -16.47
C ALA A 123 1.61 26.29 -16.65
N GLU A 124 1.87 27.44 -16.03
CA GLU A 124 1.16 28.69 -16.31
C GLU A 124 1.36 29.06 -17.79
N PRO A 125 0.31 29.47 -18.52
CA PRO A 125 0.49 30.07 -19.83
C PRO A 125 1.08 31.48 -19.69
N PHE A 126 2.28 31.67 -20.24
CA PHE A 126 2.85 33.01 -20.47
C PHE A 126 1.92 33.80 -21.40
N SER A 127 1.24 34.81 -20.87
CA SER A 127 0.59 35.85 -21.68
C SER A 127 1.63 36.88 -22.12
N GLU A 128 1.97 36.87 -23.41
CA GLU A 128 2.78 37.92 -24.06
C GLU A 128 1.99 39.24 -24.13
N ASP A 129 2.66 40.31 -23.69
CA ASP A 129 2.63 41.69 -24.17
C ASP A 129 1.30 42.48 -24.18
N ALA A 130 1.06 43.20 -23.08
CA ALA A 130 0.27 44.44 -23.07
C ALA A 130 1.17 45.64 -22.70
N ALA A 131 2.06 46.02 -23.62
CA ALA A 131 2.79 47.28 -23.56
C ALA A 131 2.37 48.18 -24.74
N ALA A 132 1.31 48.96 -24.53
CA ALA A 132 1.02 50.13 -25.37
C ALA A 132 0.23 51.16 -24.55
N ALA A 133 0.95 51.94 -23.75
CA ALA A 133 0.45 53.21 -23.24
C ALA A 133 0.80 54.29 -24.28
N ASP A 134 -0.19 54.88 -24.95
CA ASP A 134 -0.03 56.25 -25.46
C ASP A 134 -1.35 56.98 -25.78
N ARG A 135 -1.42 58.21 -25.24
CA ARG A 135 -2.15 59.40 -25.73
C ARG A 135 -3.69 59.42 -25.80
N GLY A 136 -4.27 59.90 -24.70
CA GLY A 136 -4.86 61.26 -24.64
C GLY A 136 -6.34 61.46 -24.98
N ARG A 137 -7.07 62.13 -24.06
CA ARG A 137 -8.00 63.28 -24.28
C ARG A 137 -9.22 63.27 -23.33
N ARG A 138 -9.09 64.04 -22.25
CA ARG A 138 -10.00 65.09 -21.71
C ARG A 138 -11.53 64.97 -21.98
N VAL A 139 -12.33 65.04 -20.89
CA VAL A 139 -13.37 66.06 -20.55
C VAL A 139 -14.62 65.46 -19.83
N SER A 140 -14.79 65.89 -18.57
CA SER A 140 -16.01 66.24 -17.80
C SER A 140 -17.20 65.30 -17.57
N GLY A 141 -17.59 65.20 -16.28
CA GLY A 141 -18.92 65.68 -15.83
C GLY A 141 -19.80 64.75 -14.99
N GLY A 142 -20.16 65.20 -13.76
CA GLY A 142 -21.40 64.87 -12.99
C GLY A 142 -21.42 63.52 -12.26
N SER A 143 -21.38 63.40 -10.93
CA SER A 143 -22.32 63.83 -9.86
C SER A 143 -23.72 63.20 -9.95
N ILE A 144 -24.06 62.31 -8.98
CA ILE A 144 -25.17 62.39 -7.99
C ILE A 144 -25.49 60.97 -7.45
N ASP A 145 -25.68 60.89 -6.12
CA ASP A 145 -26.04 59.74 -5.28
C ASP A 145 -27.54 59.28 -5.44
N PRO A 146 -28.22 58.66 -4.43
CA PRO A 146 -28.50 57.23 -4.32
C PRO A 146 -30.02 56.93 -4.25
N SER A 147 -30.39 55.73 -3.79
CA SER A 147 -31.71 55.33 -3.24
C SER A 147 -32.71 54.61 -4.17
N GLY A 148 -33.21 53.47 -3.67
CA GLY A 148 -34.35 52.71 -4.19
C GLY A 148 -34.33 51.26 -3.69
N LEU A 149 -34.57 50.98 -2.39
CA LEU A 149 -35.84 50.42 -1.89
C LEU A 149 -36.39 49.30 -2.81
N THR A 150 -36.31 48.01 -2.45
CA THR A 150 -37.28 47.36 -1.56
C THR A 150 -36.96 45.85 -1.37
N ARG A 151 -36.99 45.37 -0.13
CA ARG A 151 -37.40 44.00 0.28
C ARG A 151 -38.91 44.08 0.62
N PRO A 152 -39.65 43.03 1.08
CA PRO A 152 -39.50 41.57 1.03
C PRO A 152 -40.85 40.81 0.73
N ARG A 153 -40.84 39.46 0.69
CA ARG A 153 -41.78 38.49 1.34
C ARG A 153 -41.90 37.19 0.52
N ARG A 154 -41.59 36.01 1.09
CA ARG A 154 -42.45 35.11 1.92
C ARG A 154 -43.66 34.58 1.10
N SER A 155 -44.02 33.30 1.02
CA SER A 155 -43.76 32.12 1.87
C SER A 155 -44.23 30.83 1.14
N SER A 156 -43.56 29.72 1.44
CA SER A 156 -44.09 28.40 1.87
C SER A 156 -45.12 27.58 1.06
N ALA A 157 -44.91 26.25 1.17
CA ALA A 157 -45.88 25.15 1.35
C ALA A 157 -46.44 24.49 0.06
N THR A 158 -46.68 23.18 -0.10
CA THR A 158 -46.63 21.99 0.79
C THR A 158 -47.20 20.75 0.04
N LEU A 159 -46.65 19.55 0.32
CA LEU A 159 -47.23 18.17 0.36
C LEU A 159 -47.77 17.38 -0.88
N LYS A 160 -47.45 16.06 -0.79
CA LYS A 160 -48.21 14.82 -1.14
C LYS A 160 -48.43 14.54 -2.64
N GLY A 161 -48.35 13.31 -3.18
CA GLY A 161 -48.21 11.95 -2.66
C GLY A 161 -48.65 10.97 -3.77
N VAL A 162 -47.95 9.83 -3.92
CA VAL A 162 -48.34 8.42 -4.22
C VAL A 162 -49.76 8.20 -4.79
N PRO A 163 -49.99 7.33 -5.81
CA PRO A 163 -49.57 5.91 -5.90
C PRO A 163 -48.34 5.60 -6.75
#